data_AF-A0A952SIK3-F1
#
_entry.id   AF-A0A952SIK3-F1
#
_cell.length_a   1.000
_cell.length_b   1.000
_cell.length_c   1.000
_cell.angle_alpha   90.00
_cell.angle_beta   90.00
_cell.angle_gamma   90.00
#
_symmetry.space_group_name_H-M   'P 1'
#
loop_
_entity.id
_entity.type
_entity.pdbx_description
1 polymer ?
#
loop_
_entity_poly.entity_id
_entity_poly.type
_entity_poly.pdbx_seq_one_letter_code
_entity_poly.pdbx_strand_id
1 'polypeptide(L)'
;DRIHQLEIELSDREAAHRSTIQQLEQTLADRDRRISEFDTQGQTQAEDLRAAQQTCQTAEQAREVMEREVSALRDHIAQLNEGLADRDRLRTQVKKLEAAQDRIHQLEIELSDREAAHRSTIQQLEQTLADRDRRIGEFDASVAAQIDELRSAQQSRQAAEQAREVLKEEIRVLRDHIAQLNEGLADRDRLRTQVKQFETLQDRVHQLEVELSDREAAHRNTIQQLEQTLADRDQRISEFDAHAETQAESLRAAHQSSQSAEQAREVLKEEIRILREEIAQLNDGLADRDRLRAQVKKLEAAQDRIHQLEVELSDREAAHRGTIQQLEGALTERDRRINELVPVTHLLREREATLREWERTHAQTVQTLERETAKLLEQNQIHKDLQAQHQLDEQRVQERDEQLATLQRELQHLHTEHQALQRKVQSIPEKDEQIERLQKRLRELRATQRTTATAPATAPAPQPPPEGAATAPPSSPPKGSKPRQGDDLKKIQGIGPVFAETLQKLGTRTYIQIARWKPADVEKIAKKLATDPERIKRENWIAGAKKQHYDKYKERL
;
A
#
# COMPACT_ATOMS: atom_id res chain seq x y z
N ASP A 1 107.84 23.66 139.46
CA ASP A 1 107.65 24.87 138.64
C ASP A 1 107.69 24.62 137.13
N ARG A 2 108.73 24.02 136.55
CA ARG A 2 108.83 23.86 135.07
C ARG A 2 107.92 22.79 134.44
N ILE A 3 107.51 21.77 135.18
CA ILE A 3 106.58 20.72 134.70
C ILE A 3 105.14 21.26 134.62
N HIS A 4 104.73 22.08 135.59
CA HIS A 4 103.37 22.64 135.64
C HIS A 4 103.11 23.65 134.52
N GLN A 5 104.13 24.40 134.08
CA GLN A 5 104.02 25.25 132.89
C GLN A 5 103.83 24.44 131.60
N LEU A 6 104.50 23.28 131.46
CA LEU A 6 104.35 22.43 130.28
C LEU A 6 102.99 21.73 130.23
N GLU A 7 102.41 21.39 131.38
CA GLU A 7 101.04 20.83 131.45
C GLU A 7 99.98 21.85 131.05
N ILE A 8 100.14 23.11 131.44
CA ILE A 8 99.26 24.21 131.01
C ILE A 8 99.41 24.47 129.51
N GLU A 9 100.65 24.54 129.00
CA GLU A 9 100.90 24.73 127.55
C GLU A 9 100.38 23.55 126.69
N LEU A 10 100.42 22.32 127.21
CA LEU A 10 99.83 21.15 126.55
C LEU A 10 98.31 21.18 126.60
N SER A 11 97.71 21.56 127.71
CA SER A 11 96.25 21.69 127.84
C SER A 11 95.70 22.81 126.96
N ASP A 12 96.40 23.94 126.87
CA ASP A 12 96.05 25.06 125.98
C ASP A 12 96.21 24.68 124.50
N ARG A 13 97.26 23.91 124.14
CA ARG A 13 97.40 23.34 122.79
C ARG A 13 96.32 22.32 122.47
N GLU A 14 95.97 21.44 123.41
CA GLU A 14 94.89 20.47 123.22
C GLU A 14 93.54 21.17 123.07
N ALA A 15 93.26 22.21 123.85
CA ALA A 15 92.06 23.02 123.71
C ALA A 15 92.03 23.74 122.36
N ALA A 16 93.16 24.29 121.90
CA ALA A 16 93.29 24.89 120.57
C ALA A 16 93.09 23.85 119.45
N HIS A 17 93.64 22.65 119.57
CA HIS A 17 93.44 21.57 118.60
C HIS A 17 91.99 21.07 118.60
N ARG A 18 91.36 20.90 119.77
CA ARG A 18 89.93 20.55 119.85
C ARG A 18 89.03 21.63 119.24
N SER A 19 89.35 22.90 119.47
CA SER A 19 88.65 24.02 118.84
C SER A 19 88.83 24.02 117.33
N THR A 20 90.05 23.74 116.84
CA THR A 20 90.34 23.66 115.40
C THR A 20 89.62 22.47 114.74
N ILE A 21 89.58 21.31 115.42
CA ILE A 21 88.86 20.13 114.96
C ILE A 21 87.35 20.39 114.92
N GLN A 22 86.76 21.02 115.95
CA GLN A 22 85.36 21.43 115.92
C GLN A 22 85.04 22.40 114.79
N GLN A 23 85.92 23.37 114.51
CA GLN A 23 85.77 24.27 113.36
C GLN A 23 85.80 23.50 112.04
N LEU A 24 86.72 22.55 111.88
CA LEU A 24 86.80 21.72 110.68
C LEU A 24 85.56 20.82 110.53
N GLU A 25 85.11 20.17 111.59
CA GLU A 25 83.88 19.38 111.60
C GLU A 25 82.65 20.22 111.24
N GLN A 26 82.56 21.45 111.74
CA GLN A 26 81.48 22.37 111.39
C GLN A 26 81.55 22.81 109.92
N THR A 27 82.74 23.10 109.39
CA THR A 27 82.90 23.41 107.96
C THR A 27 82.62 22.23 107.05
N LEU A 28 82.89 21.00 107.51
CA LEU A 28 82.54 19.78 106.79
C LEU A 28 81.03 19.56 106.81
N ALA A 29 80.38 19.72 107.96
CA ALA A 29 78.92 19.64 108.06
C ALA A 29 78.22 20.71 107.19
N ASP A 30 78.74 21.94 107.15
CA ASP A 30 78.23 23.01 106.27
C ASP A 30 78.45 22.69 104.79
N ARG A 31 79.57 22.05 104.45
CA ARG A 31 79.84 21.58 103.08
C ARG A 31 78.91 20.44 102.69
N ASP A 32 78.74 19.44 103.54
CA ASP A 32 77.86 18.31 103.29
C ASP A 32 76.41 18.76 103.16
N ARG A 33 76.00 19.75 103.96
CA ARG A 33 74.71 20.41 103.81
C ARG A 33 74.56 21.12 102.46
N ARG A 34 75.56 21.89 102.03
CA ARG A 34 75.55 22.56 100.71
C ARG A 34 75.57 21.57 99.55
N ILE A 35 76.29 20.46 99.68
CA ILE A 35 76.31 19.38 98.69
C ILE A 35 74.92 18.76 98.61
N SER A 36 74.27 18.46 99.74
CA SER A 36 72.90 17.95 99.77
C SER A 36 71.88 18.95 99.20
N GLU A 37 72.01 20.25 99.51
CA GLU A 37 71.19 21.31 98.91
C GLU A 37 71.42 21.42 97.39
N PHE A 38 72.65 21.25 96.91
CA PHE A 38 72.97 21.24 95.49
C PHE A 38 72.47 19.96 94.79
N ASP A 39 72.58 18.80 95.43
CA ASP A 39 72.10 17.52 94.92
C ASP A 39 70.57 17.51 94.84
N THR A 40 69.89 18.05 95.84
CA THR A 40 68.43 18.22 95.81
C THR A 40 67.99 19.21 94.74
N GLN A 41 68.70 20.34 94.58
CA GLN A 41 68.46 21.27 93.47
C GLN A 41 68.70 20.61 92.11
N GLY A 42 69.78 19.85 91.95
CA GLY A 42 70.10 19.10 90.74
C GLY A 42 69.05 18.03 90.42
N GLN A 43 68.51 17.34 91.44
CA GLN A 43 67.39 16.41 91.29
C GLN A 43 66.12 17.13 90.85
N THR A 44 65.75 18.25 91.47
CA THR A 44 64.56 19.04 91.05
C THR A 44 64.70 19.55 89.61
N GLN A 45 65.87 20.04 89.22
CA GLN A 45 66.11 20.48 87.84
C GLN A 45 66.06 19.30 86.84
N ALA A 46 66.56 18.13 87.23
CA ALA A 46 66.46 16.93 86.39
C ALA A 46 65.02 16.44 86.25
N GLU A 47 64.21 16.53 87.30
CA GLU A 47 62.77 16.23 87.27
C GLU A 47 62.01 17.22 86.40
N ASP A 48 62.27 18.53 86.55
CA ASP A 48 61.67 19.59 85.72
C ASP A 48 62.04 19.42 84.23
N LEU A 49 63.29 19.08 83.92
CA LEU A 49 63.73 18.80 82.55
C LEU A 49 63.05 17.55 81.97
N ARG A 50 62.87 16.49 82.77
CA ARG A 50 62.14 15.29 82.34
C ARG A 50 60.67 15.60 82.10
N ALA A 51 60.04 16.39 82.97
CA ALA A 51 58.66 16.84 82.78
C ALA A 51 58.53 17.67 81.50
N ALA A 52 59.45 18.62 81.27
CA ALA A 52 59.49 19.40 80.02
C ALA A 52 59.67 18.52 78.79
N GLN A 53 60.58 17.54 78.82
CA GLN A 53 60.77 16.58 77.73
C GLN A 53 59.51 15.76 77.45
N GLN A 54 58.81 15.29 78.49
CA GLN A 54 57.53 14.59 78.33
C GLN A 54 56.45 15.50 77.73
N THR A 55 56.39 16.78 78.11
CA THR A 55 55.45 17.74 77.51
C THR A 55 55.78 18.02 76.04
N CYS A 56 57.06 18.10 75.66
CA CYS A 56 57.47 18.24 74.27
C CYS A 56 57.10 16.99 73.45
N GLN A 57 57.34 15.80 73.99
CA GLN A 57 56.97 14.55 73.31
C GLN A 57 55.46 14.41 73.11
N THR A 58 54.66 14.78 74.10
CA THR A 58 53.19 14.76 73.96
C THR A 58 52.71 15.82 72.96
N ALA A 59 53.33 16.99 72.92
CA ALA A 59 53.05 18.03 71.92
C ALA A 59 53.45 17.60 70.50
N GLU A 60 54.59 16.92 70.34
CA GLU A 60 55.03 16.34 69.06
C GLU A 60 54.06 15.26 68.57
N GLN A 61 53.65 14.34 69.44
CA GLN A 61 52.64 13.33 69.12
C GLN A 61 51.30 13.97 68.72
N ALA A 62 50.85 15.01 69.44
CA ALA A 62 49.64 15.75 69.09
C ALA A 62 49.76 16.43 67.72
N ARG A 63 50.93 17.02 67.41
CA ARG A 63 51.20 17.62 66.10
C ARG A 63 51.19 16.58 64.98
N GLU A 64 51.78 15.41 65.17
CA GLU A 64 51.73 14.33 64.18
C GLU A 64 50.30 13.86 63.92
N VAL A 65 49.47 13.76 64.97
CA VAL A 65 48.05 13.44 64.82
C VAL A 65 47.34 14.52 63.98
N MET A 66 47.56 15.80 64.29
CA MET A 66 47.01 16.91 63.49
C MET A 66 47.51 16.89 62.04
N GLU A 67 48.78 16.58 61.79
CA GLU A 67 49.32 16.47 60.42
C GLU A 67 48.67 15.31 59.65
N ARG A 68 48.42 14.16 60.30
CA ARG A 68 47.67 13.05 59.70
C ARG A 68 46.22 13.43 59.40
N GLU A 69 45.54 14.13 60.31
CA GLU A 69 44.17 14.63 60.10
C GLU A 69 44.11 15.63 58.95
N VAL A 70 45.07 16.57 58.88
CA VAL A 70 45.17 17.54 57.78
C VAL A 70 45.44 16.83 56.45
N SER A 71 46.27 15.78 56.43
CA SER A 71 46.48 14.97 55.23
C SER A 71 45.19 14.28 54.80
N ALA A 72 44.48 13.63 55.73
CA ALA A 72 43.22 12.96 55.43
C ALA A 72 42.14 13.93 54.91
N LEU A 73 42.06 15.14 55.48
CA LEU A 73 41.17 16.19 54.99
C LEU A 73 41.56 16.69 53.59
N ARG A 74 42.86 16.82 53.30
CA ARG A 74 43.33 17.18 51.95
C ARG A 74 42.97 16.11 50.93
N ASP A 75 43.15 14.84 51.27
CA ASP A 75 42.78 13.72 50.41
C ASP A 75 41.26 13.68 50.17
N HIS A 76 40.47 13.93 51.21
CA HIS A 76 39.01 14.01 51.09
C HIS A 76 38.57 15.20 50.20
N ILE A 77 39.20 16.37 50.34
CA ILE A 77 38.95 17.53 49.47
C ILE A 77 39.33 17.20 48.02
N ALA A 78 40.43 16.49 47.79
CA ALA A 78 40.83 16.06 46.45
C ALA A 78 39.78 15.14 45.81
N GLN A 79 39.28 14.15 46.57
CA GLN A 79 38.19 13.27 46.12
C GLN A 79 36.90 14.03 45.80
N LEU A 80 36.52 15.00 46.64
CA LEU A 80 35.34 15.84 46.39
C LEU A 80 35.50 16.71 45.13
N ASN A 81 36.70 17.24 44.89
CA ASN A 81 36.99 18.04 43.69
C ASN A 81 36.95 17.18 42.41
N GLU A 82 37.41 15.94 42.47
CA GLU A 82 37.29 14.99 41.37
C GLU A 82 35.82 14.67 41.06
N GLY A 83 35.02 14.39 42.10
CA GLY A 83 33.57 14.21 41.95
C GLY A 83 32.84 15.44 41.38
N LEU A 84 33.28 16.66 41.74
CA LEU A 84 32.75 17.90 41.15
C LEU A 84 33.10 18.01 39.66
N ALA A 85 34.33 17.67 39.27
CA ALA A 85 34.76 17.69 37.88
C ALA A 85 33.97 16.67 37.03
N ASP A 86 33.73 15.47 37.55
CA ASP A 86 32.91 14.47 36.88
C ASP A 86 31.44 14.89 36.77
N ARG A 87 30.89 15.53 37.80
CA ARG A 87 29.54 16.11 37.73
C ARG A 87 29.44 17.19 36.66
N ASP A 88 30.45 18.05 36.52
CA ASP A 88 30.46 19.09 35.49
C ASP A 88 30.63 18.48 34.08
N ARG A 89 31.45 17.42 33.92
CA ARG A 89 31.50 16.63 32.69
C ARG A 89 30.13 16.04 32.34
N LEU A 90 29.45 15.40 33.29
CA LEU A 90 28.11 14.85 33.09
C LEU A 90 27.10 15.94 32.70
N ARG A 91 27.13 17.11 33.34
CA ARG A 91 26.28 18.24 32.95
C ARG A 91 26.52 18.69 31.51
N THR A 92 27.77 18.72 31.06
CA THR A 92 28.05 19.08 29.65
C THR A 92 27.55 18.00 28.68
N GLN A 93 27.61 16.72 29.05
CA GLN A 93 27.05 15.64 28.26
C GLN A 93 25.52 15.71 28.19
N VAL A 94 24.85 15.96 29.32
CA VAL A 94 23.39 16.15 29.37
C VAL A 94 22.96 17.31 28.47
N LYS A 95 23.63 18.46 28.52
CA LYS A 95 23.34 19.58 27.61
C LYS A 95 23.51 19.23 26.13
N LYS A 96 24.50 18.40 25.79
CA LYS A 96 24.68 17.92 24.41
C LYS A 96 23.55 16.97 24.00
N LEU A 97 23.08 16.12 24.91
CA LEU A 97 21.93 15.24 24.66
C LEU A 97 20.63 16.03 24.51
N GLU A 98 20.40 17.05 25.33
CA GLU A 98 19.26 17.97 25.20
C GLU A 98 19.27 18.66 23.81
N ALA A 99 20.42 19.21 23.39
CA ALA A 99 20.55 19.80 22.06
C ALA A 99 20.33 18.79 20.92
N ALA A 100 20.77 17.54 21.10
CA ALA A 100 20.51 16.47 20.15
C ALA A 100 19.02 16.09 20.11
N GLN A 101 18.35 16.05 21.26
CA GLN A 101 16.90 15.83 21.35
C GLN A 101 16.13 16.95 20.64
N ASP A 102 16.49 18.22 20.84
CA ASP A 102 15.87 19.33 20.14
C ASP A 102 16.03 19.20 18.62
N ARG A 103 17.20 18.74 18.16
CA ARG A 103 17.44 18.50 16.73
C ARG A 103 16.60 17.35 16.19
N ILE A 104 16.42 16.27 16.97
CA ILE A 104 15.54 15.16 16.60
C ILE A 104 14.10 15.65 16.45
N HIS A 105 13.57 16.39 17.43
CA HIS A 105 12.22 16.94 17.36
C HIS A 105 12.03 17.84 16.13
N GLN A 106 13.03 18.68 15.79
CA GLN A 106 12.98 19.48 14.56
C GLN A 106 12.89 18.60 13.30
N LEU A 107 13.70 17.54 13.22
CA LEU A 107 13.68 16.62 12.08
C LEU A 107 12.35 15.86 11.99
N GLU A 108 11.75 15.48 13.11
CA GLU A 108 10.43 14.84 13.15
C GLU A 108 9.34 15.76 12.60
N ILE A 109 9.37 17.05 12.96
CA ILE A 109 8.44 18.05 12.41
C ILE A 109 8.66 18.20 10.90
N GLU A 110 9.92 18.37 10.46
CA GLU A 110 10.23 18.49 9.03
C GLU A 110 9.82 17.24 8.22
N LEU A 111 9.98 16.05 8.79
CA LEU A 111 9.53 14.80 8.18
C LEU A 111 8.01 14.75 8.10
N SER A 112 7.31 15.15 9.17
CA SER A 112 5.85 15.22 9.18
C SER A 112 5.31 16.19 8.11
N ASP A 113 5.94 17.36 7.97
CA ASP A 113 5.57 18.36 6.96
C ASP A 113 5.83 17.83 5.53
N ARG A 114 6.98 17.17 5.30
CA ARG A 114 7.29 16.52 4.01
C ARG A 114 6.31 15.40 3.70
N GLU A 115 5.96 14.56 4.68
CA GLU A 115 4.96 13.52 4.52
C GLU A 115 3.58 14.10 4.17
N ALA A 116 3.18 15.20 4.83
CA ALA A 116 1.92 15.88 4.53
C ALA A 116 1.92 16.43 3.09
N ALA A 117 3.02 17.04 2.64
CA ALA A 117 3.18 17.50 1.27
C ALA A 117 3.10 16.33 0.26
N HIS A 118 3.79 15.22 0.54
CA HIS A 118 3.73 14.02 -0.31
C HIS A 118 2.31 13.45 -0.38
N ARG A 119 1.61 13.33 0.76
CA ARG A 119 0.21 12.88 0.78
C ARG A 119 -0.69 13.78 -0.06
N SER A 120 -0.50 15.11 0.00
CA SER A 120 -1.25 16.04 -0.84
C SER A 120 -0.95 15.85 -2.33
N THR A 121 0.33 15.68 -2.72
CA THR A 121 0.68 15.42 -4.12
C THR A 121 0.13 14.08 -4.64
N ILE A 122 0.11 13.04 -3.80
CA ILE A 122 -0.48 11.74 -4.15
C ILE A 122 -1.99 11.90 -4.39
N GLN A 123 -2.71 12.60 -3.51
CA GLN A 123 -4.14 12.86 -3.69
C GLN A 123 -4.44 13.63 -4.98
N GLN A 124 -3.60 14.61 -5.33
CA GLN A 124 -3.73 15.33 -6.60
C GLN A 124 -3.54 14.39 -7.81
N LEU A 125 -2.53 13.53 -7.77
CA LEU A 125 -2.29 12.56 -8.84
C LEU A 125 -3.45 11.56 -8.97
N GLU A 126 -3.94 11.02 -7.86
CA GLU A 126 -5.12 10.14 -7.85
C GLU A 126 -6.35 10.82 -8.46
N GLN A 127 -6.59 12.09 -8.14
CA GLN A 127 -7.68 12.85 -8.75
C GLN A 127 -7.49 13.01 -10.26
N THR A 128 -6.28 13.34 -10.72
CA THR A 128 -6.01 13.46 -12.17
C THR A 128 -6.13 12.13 -12.92
N LEU A 129 -5.81 11.01 -12.27
CA LEU A 129 -6.00 9.67 -12.85
C LEU A 129 -7.49 9.33 -12.94
N ALA A 130 -8.27 9.58 -11.88
CA ALA A 130 -9.71 9.38 -11.91
C ALA A 130 -10.40 10.21 -13.01
N ASP A 131 -9.98 11.46 -13.21
CA ASP A 131 -10.49 12.32 -14.28
C ASP A 131 -10.12 11.78 -15.68
N ARG A 132 -8.91 11.21 -15.83
CA ARG A 132 -8.48 10.57 -17.08
C ARG A 132 -9.29 9.31 -17.36
N ASP A 133 -9.47 8.45 -16.36
CA ASP A 133 -10.26 7.22 -16.50
C ASP A 133 -11.70 7.53 -16.88
N ARG A 134 -12.28 8.59 -16.30
CA ARG A 134 -13.61 9.07 -16.70
C ARG A 134 -13.65 9.48 -18.17
N ARG A 135 -12.66 10.26 -18.63
CA ARG A 135 -12.58 10.71 -20.04
C ARG A 135 -12.37 9.54 -21.01
N ILE A 136 -11.59 8.54 -20.62
CA ILE A 136 -11.40 7.32 -21.40
C ILE A 136 -12.73 6.57 -21.49
N GLY A 137 -13.45 6.40 -20.38
CA GLY A 137 -14.78 5.77 -20.39
C GLY A 137 -15.80 6.51 -21.27
N GLU A 138 -15.79 7.85 -21.25
CA GLU A 138 -16.63 8.67 -22.14
C GLU A 138 -16.25 8.48 -23.62
N PHE A 139 -14.95 8.39 -23.92
CA PHE A 139 -14.46 8.11 -25.27
C PHE A 139 -14.85 6.71 -25.74
N ASP A 140 -14.67 5.68 -24.92
CA ASP A 140 -15.03 4.30 -25.24
C ASP A 140 -16.54 4.17 -25.48
N ALA A 141 -17.37 4.85 -24.70
CA ALA A 141 -18.81 4.92 -24.93
C ALA A 141 -19.16 5.57 -26.27
N SER A 142 -18.46 6.65 -26.64
CA SER A 142 -18.63 7.30 -27.96
C SER A 142 -18.22 6.38 -29.10
N VAL A 143 -17.11 5.65 -28.95
CA VAL A 143 -16.64 4.69 -29.97
C VAL A 143 -17.62 3.53 -30.11
N ALA A 144 -18.13 3.00 -29.00
CA ALA A 144 -19.15 1.95 -29.02
C ALA A 144 -20.42 2.41 -29.77
N ALA A 145 -20.90 3.62 -29.50
CA ALA A 145 -22.05 4.20 -30.20
C ALA A 145 -21.80 4.32 -31.72
N GLN A 146 -20.61 4.77 -32.14
CA GLN A 146 -20.24 4.86 -33.56
C GLN A 146 -20.16 3.48 -34.22
N ILE A 147 -19.66 2.46 -33.51
CA ILE A 147 -19.62 1.08 -34.01
C ILE A 147 -21.03 0.54 -34.23
N ASP A 148 -21.95 0.78 -33.29
CA ASP A 148 -23.33 0.32 -33.42
C ASP A 148 -24.07 1.07 -34.53
N GLU A 149 -23.83 2.37 -34.70
CA GLU A 149 -24.36 3.14 -35.83
C GLU A 149 -23.84 2.58 -37.17
N LEU A 150 -22.54 2.30 -37.27
CA LEU A 150 -21.94 1.71 -38.46
C LEU A 150 -22.50 0.30 -38.75
N ARG A 151 -22.70 -0.54 -37.72
CA ARG A 151 -23.37 -1.85 -37.86
C ARG A 151 -24.79 -1.70 -38.37
N SER A 152 -25.55 -0.75 -37.85
CA SER A 152 -26.92 -0.50 -38.30
C SER A 152 -26.97 -0.05 -39.77
N ALA A 153 -26.01 0.80 -40.18
CA ALA A 153 -25.86 1.23 -41.56
C ALA A 153 -25.41 0.08 -42.49
N GLN A 154 -24.56 -0.83 -42.00
CA GLN A 154 -24.19 -2.04 -42.74
C GLN A 154 -25.39 -2.97 -42.93
N GLN A 155 -26.20 -3.17 -41.91
CA GLN A 155 -27.42 -3.98 -41.99
C GLN A 155 -28.44 -3.39 -42.98
N SER A 156 -28.65 -2.06 -42.94
CA SER A 156 -29.56 -1.39 -43.88
C SER A 156 -29.06 -1.47 -45.32
N ARG A 157 -27.75 -1.36 -45.52
CA ARG A 157 -27.12 -1.56 -46.83
C ARG A 157 -27.30 -3.00 -47.33
N GLN A 158 -27.08 -4.01 -46.48
CA GLN A 158 -27.28 -5.41 -46.86
C GLN A 158 -28.75 -5.70 -47.23
N ALA A 159 -29.70 -5.15 -46.47
CA ALA A 159 -31.13 -5.27 -46.79
C ALA A 159 -31.46 -4.61 -48.15
N ALA A 160 -30.88 -3.44 -48.43
CA ALA A 160 -31.06 -2.76 -49.71
C ALA A 160 -30.42 -3.55 -50.88
N GLU A 161 -29.26 -4.18 -50.66
CA GLU A 161 -28.62 -5.07 -51.64
C GLU A 161 -29.51 -6.29 -51.93
N GLN A 162 -30.05 -6.95 -50.90
CA GLN A 162 -30.98 -8.07 -51.07
C GLN A 162 -32.24 -7.64 -51.85
N ALA A 163 -32.83 -6.48 -51.51
CA ALA A 163 -33.98 -5.94 -52.23
C ALA A 163 -33.66 -5.65 -53.71
N ARG A 164 -32.45 -5.16 -54.03
CA ARG A 164 -32.01 -4.96 -55.41
C ARG A 164 -31.88 -6.28 -56.17
N GLU A 165 -31.41 -7.35 -55.54
CA GLU A 165 -31.33 -8.66 -56.20
C GLU A 165 -32.72 -9.24 -56.48
N VAL A 166 -33.67 -9.09 -55.54
CA VAL A 166 -35.08 -9.45 -55.78
C VAL A 166 -35.65 -8.68 -56.97
N LEU A 167 -35.47 -7.35 -57.01
CA LEU A 167 -35.94 -6.52 -58.12
C LEU A 167 -35.28 -6.89 -59.46
N LYS A 168 -34.00 -7.28 -59.47
CA LYS A 168 -33.33 -7.77 -60.69
C LYS A 168 -33.98 -9.05 -61.21
N GLU A 169 -34.32 -9.98 -60.33
CA GLU A 169 -34.98 -11.22 -60.72
C GLU A 169 -36.40 -10.96 -61.21
N GLU A 170 -37.15 -10.07 -60.57
CA GLU A 170 -38.47 -9.64 -61.06
C GLU A 170 -38.38 -9.02 -62.46
N ILE A 171 -37.40 -8.13 -62.70
CA ILE A 171 -37.17 -7.54 -64.03
C ILE A 171 -36.80 -8.63 -65.05
N ARG A 172 -36.01 -9.63 -64.66
CA ARG A 172 -35.67 -10.77 -65.53
C ARG A 172 -36.93 -11.54 -65.92
N VAL A 173 -37.76 -11.92 -64.95
CA VAL A 173 -39.02 -12.63 -65.19
C VAL A 173 -39.95 -11.82 -66.10
N LEU A 174 -40.08 -10.52 -65.86
CA LEU A 174 -40.87 -9.64 -66.72
C LEU A 174 -40.32 -9.56 -68.15
N ARG A 175 -38.98 -9.51 -68.33
CA ARG A 175 -38.36 -9.54 -69.66
C ARG A 175 -38.62 -10.86 -70.38
N ASP A 176 -38.52 -11.99 -69.69
CA ASP A 176 -38.79 -13.31 -70.24
C ASP A 176 -40.28 -13.42 -70.66
N HIS A 177 -41.19 -12.89 -69.84
CA HIS A 177 -42.61 -12.85 -70.18
C HIS A 177 -42.91 -11.96 -71.39
N ILE A 178 -42.29 -10.78 -71.48
CA ILE A 178 -42.41 -9.90 -72.66
C ILE A 178 -41.87 -10.61 -73.92
N ALA A 179 -40.76 -11.34 -73.80
CA ALA A 179 -40.21 -12.12 -74.91
C ALA A 179 -41.20 -13.19 -75.40
N GLN A 180 -41.81 -13.94 -74.48
CA GLN A 180 -42.85 -14.93 -74.80
C GLN A 180 -44.07 -14.29 -75.48
N LEU A 181 -44.56 -13.14 -74.98
CA LEU A 181 -45.67 -12.43 -75.61
C LEU A 181 -45.32 -11.95 -77.02
N ASN A 182 -44.10 -11.47 -77.24
CA ASN A 182 -43.63 -11.05 -78.57
C ASN A 182 -43.52 -12.23 -79.54
N GLU A 183 -43.09 -13.40 -79.07
CA GLU A 183 -43.06 -14.63 -79.87
C GLU A 183 -44.48 -15.06 -80.29
N GLY A 184 -45.44 -15.03 -79.36
CA GLY A 184 -46.85 -15.30 -79.67
C GLY A 184 -47.46 -14.27 -80.63
N LEU A 185 -47.05 -13.00 -80.57
CA LEU A 185 -47.45 -11.99 -81.56
C LEU A 185 -46.88 -12.30 -82.95
N ALA A 186 -45.61 -12.71 -83.03
CA ALA A 186 -44.98 -13.09 -84.28
C ALA A 186 -45.68 -14.31 -84.92
N ASP A 187 -46.04 -15.32 -84.12
CA ASP A 187 -46.80 -16.47 -84.60
C ASP A 187 -48.21 -16.08 -85.06
N ARG A 188 -48.87 -15.15 -84.38
CA ARG A 188 -50.17 -14.62 -84.83
C ARG A 188 -50.05 -13.88 -86.17
N ASP A 189 -49.00 -13.10 -86.35
CA ASP A 189 -48.76 -12.39 -87.61
C ASP A 189 -48.42 -13.36 -88.75
N ARG A 190 -47.68 -14.46 -88.48
CA ARG A 190 -47.48 -15.57 -89.43
C ARG A 190 -48.81 -16.22 -89.82
N LEU A 191 -49.65 -16.55 -88.86
CA LEU A 191 -50.98 -17.11 -89.13
C LEU A 191 -51.85 -16.15 -89.96
N ARG A 192 -51.81 -14.83 -89.68
CA ARG A 192 -52.48 -13.83 -90.54
C ARG A 192 -51.97 -13.84 -91.97
N THR A 193 -50.65 -13.95 -92.18
CA THR A 193 -50.10 -14.03 -93.54
C THR A 193 -50.56 -15.29 -94.26
N GLN A 194 -50.65 -16.42 -93.56
CA GLN A 194 -51.18 -17.67 -94.13
C GLN A 194 -52.67 -17.56 -94.47
N VAL A 195 -53.50 -16.95 -93.60
CA VAL A 195 -54.92 -16.71 -93.89
C VAL A 195 -55.09 -15.83 -95.14
N LYS A 196 -54.30 -14.76 -95.29
CA LYS A 196 -54.31 -13.95 -96.50
C LYS A 196 -53.93 -14.74 -97.75
N GLN A 197 -52.97 -15.66 -97.64
CA GLN A 197 -52.63 -16.55 -98.76
C GLN A 197 -53.81 -17.47 -99.12
N PHE A 198 -54.51 -18.02 -98.13
CA PHE A 198 -55.72 -18.80 -98.38
C PHE A 198 -56.84 -17.98 -99.03
N GLU A 199 -57.05 -16.73 -98.62
CA GLU A 199 -58.00 -15.81 -99.26
C GLU A 199 -57.65 -15.60 -100.75
N THR A 200 -56.38 -15.34 -101.08
CA THR A 200 -55.96 -15.20 -102.49
C THR A 200 -56.11 -16.49 -103.30
N LEU A 201 -55.89 -17.65 -102.67
CA LEU A 201 -56.13 -18.95 -103.30
C LEU A 201 -57.63 -19.18 -103.52
N GLN A 202 -58.48 -18.78 -102.58
CA GLN A 202 -59.93 -18.86 -102.70
C GLN A 202 -60.44 -17.97 -103.83
N ASP A 203 -59.95 -16.73 -103.95
CA ASP A 203 -60.25 -15.84 -105.07
C ASP A 203 -59.82 -16.47 -106.41
N ARG A 204 -58.67 -17.14 -106.45
CA ARG A 204 -58.19 -17.85 -107.64
C ARG A 204 -59.07 -19.04 -108.00
N VAL A 205 -59.51 -19.82 -107.02
CA VAL A 205 -60.48 -20.92 -107.23
C VAL A 205 -61.78 -20.34 -107.78
N HIS A 206 -62.28 -19.25 -107.22
CA HIS A 206 -63.50 -18.62 -107.70
C HIS A 206 -63.36 -18.11 -109.14
N GLN A 207 -62.22 -17.51 -109.50
CA GLN A 207 -61.91 -17.15 -110.89
C GLN A 207 -61.93 -18.36 -111.83
N LEU A 208 -61.32 -19.47 -111.40
CA LEU A 208 -61.31 -20.72 -112.19
C LEU A 208 -62.71 -21.31 -112.34
N GLU A 209 -63.57 -21.22 -111.32
CA GLU A 209 -64.98 -21.62 -111.40
C GLU A 209 -65.76 -20.77 -112.41
N VAL A 210 -65.56 -19.45 -112.41
CA VAL A 210 -66.16 -18.55 -113.40
C VAL A 210 -65.67 -18.88 -114.80
N GLU A 211 -64.36 -19.05 -114.98
CA GLU A 211 -63.77 -19.45 -116.26
C GLU A 211 -64.29 -20.82 -116.76
N LEU A 212 -64.52 -21.77 -115.85
CA LEU A 212 -65.13 -23.05 -116.18
C LEU A 212 -66.60 -22.88 -116.58
N SER A 213 -67.36 -22.03 -115.88
CA SER A 213 -68.75 -21.72 -116.22
C SER A 213 -68.86 -21.03 -117.59
N ASP A 214 -67.97 -20.09 -117.89
CA ASP A 214 -67.89 -19.41 -119.18
C ASP A 214 -67.52 -20.38 -120.31
N ARG A 215 -66.58 -21.31 -120.06
CA ARG A 215 -66.24 -22.39 -121.00
C ARG A 215 -67.41 -23.35 -121.21
N GLU A 216 -68.12 -23.74 -120.16
CA GLU A 216 -69.33 -24.55 -120.26
C GLU A 216 -70.43 -23.84 -121.07
N ALA A 217 -70.63 -22.54 -120.87
CA ALA A 217 -71.57 -21.74 -121.64
C ALA A 217 -71.16 -21.65 -123.13
N ALA A 218 -69.86 -21.47 -123.41
CA ALA A 218 -69.33 -21.54 -124.77
C ALA A 218 -69.56 -22.92 -125.40
N HIS A 219 -69.36 -24.00 -124.65
CA HIS A 219 -69.63 -25.36 -125.11
C HIS A 219 -71.12 -25.60 -125.40
N ARG A 220 -72.03 -25.11 -124.55
CA ARG A 220 -73.49 -25.16 -124.82
C ARG A 220 -73.87 -24.40 -126.09
N ASN A 221 -73.30 -23.22 -126.31
CA ASN A 221 -73.52 -22.45 -127.55
C ASN A 221 -72.98 -23.17 -128.78
N THR A 222 -71.79 -23.79 -128.72
CA THR A 222 -71.25 -24.57 -129.85
C THR A 222 -72.08 -25.82 -130.15
N ILE A 223 -72.64 -26.48 -129.13
CA ILE A 223 -73.52 -27.63 -129.31
C ILE A 223 -74.85 -27.20 -129.97
N GLN A 224 -75.45 -26.09 -129.54
CA GLN A 224 -76.64 -25.53 -130.20
C GLN A 224 -76.39 -25.16 -131.66
N GLN A 225 -75.22 -24.58 -131.97
CA GLN A 225 -74.84 -24.28 -133.36
C GLN A 225 -74.67 -25.56 -134.19
N LEU A 226 -74.09 -26.62 -133.63
CA LEU A 226 -73.94 -27.90 -134.32
C LEU A 226 -75.30 -28.58 -134.57
N GLU A 227 -76.23 -28.52 -133.63
CA GLU A 227 -77.61 -29.02 -133.79
C GLU A 227 -78.37 -28.26 -134.89
N GLN A 228 -78.17 -26.94 -135.00
CA GLN A 228 -78.78 -26.10 -136.02
C GLN A 228 -78.20 -26.38 -137.43
N THR A 229 -76.91 -26.71 -137.52
CA THR A 229 -76.25 -27.06 -138.80
C THR A 229 -76.54 -28.48 -139.31
N LEU A 230 -77.06 -29.37 -138.45
CA LEU A 230 -77.48 -30.71 -138.85
C LEU A 230 -78.91 -30.74 -139.40
N ALA A 231 -79.77 -29.79 -139.02
CA ALA A 231 -81.12 -29.65 -139.56
C ALA A 231 -81.16 -29.03 -140.98
N ASP A 232 -80.20 -28.16 -141.32
CA ASP A 232 -80.12 -27.50 -142.64
C ASP A 232 -79.42 -28.35 -143.72
N ARG A 233 -78.76 -29.45 -143.33
CA ARG A 233 -77.95 -30.30 -144.23
C ARG A 233 -78.74 -31.37 -144.98
N ASP A 234 -79.96 -31.73 -144.55
CA ASP A 234 -80.81 -32.73 -145.22
C ASP A 234 -81.70 -32.16 -146.35
N GLN A 235 -81.72 -30.83 -146.55
CA GLN A 235 -82.57 -30.17 -147.56
C GLN A 235 -81.82 -29.50 -148.72
N ARG A 236 -80.48 -29.55 -148.77
CA ARG A 236 -79.66 -28.79 -149.75
C ARG A 236 -78.60 -29.61 -150.49
N ILE A 237 -78.96 -30.81 -150.93
CA ILE A 237 -78.18 -31.62 -151.89
C ILE A 237 -79.10 -32.04 -153.04
N SER A 238 -79.59 -31.09 -153.85
CA SER A 238 -80.17 -31.43 -155.17
C SER A 238 -80.14 -30.34 -156.24
N GLU A 239 -79.41 -29.23 -156.06
CA GLU A 239 -79.23 -28.25 -157.13
C GLU A 239 -77.76 -27.79 -157.14
N PHE A 240 -76.96 -28.60 -157.84
CA PHE A 240 -75.82 -28.20 -158.67
C PHE A 240 -76.02 -26.76 -159.21
N ASP A 241 -75.04 -25.89 -159.40
CA ASP A 241 -73.67 -26.14 -159.84
C ASP A 241 -72.87 -24.83 -159.75
N ALA A 242 -71.58 -24.99 -159.47
CA ALA A 242 -70.47 -24.28 -160.10
C ALA A 242 -70.45 -22.72 -160.18
N HIS A 243 -69.35 -22.22 -159.60
CA HIS A 243 -68.67 -20.92 -159.78
C HIS A 243 -69.17 -19.77 -158.88
N ALA A 244 -68.33 -19.11 -158.11
CA ALA A 244 -66.91 -19.30 -157.90
C ALA A 244 -66.48 -18.60 -156.61
N GLU A 245 -65.46 -19.19 -156.00
CA GLU A 245 -64.37 -18.45 -155.38
C GLU A 245 -64.15 -17.11 -156.09
N THR A 246 -64.25 -16.00 -155.33
CA THR A 246 -63.09 -15.14 -155.06
C THR A 246 -63.53 -13.88 -154.31
N GLN A 247 -63.33 -13.89 -152.99
CA GLN A 247 -62.67 -12.80 -152.25
C GLN A 247 -62.23 -13.34 -150.88
N ALA A 248 -61.24 -14.25 -150.91
CA ALA A 248 -60.59 -14.83 -149.74
C ALA A 248 -59.12 -14.37 -149.60
N GLU A 249 -58.82 -13.14 -150.04
CA GLU A 249 -57.45 -12.60 -150.00
C GLU A 249 -57.27 -11.29 -149.23
N SER A 250 -58.31 -10.66 -148.66
CA SER A 250 -58.09 -9.45 -147.83
C SER A 250 -57.95 -9.69 -146.31
N LEU A 251 -58.15 -10.92 -145.82
CA LEU A 251 -58.06 -11.27 -144.38
C LEU A 251 -56.81 -12.08 -143.98
N ARG A 252 -55.81 -12.25 -144.86
CA ARG A 252 -54.51 -12.85 -144.49
C ARG A 252 -53.42 -11.83 -144.16
N ALA A 253 -53.57 -10.57 -144.56
CA ALA A 253 -52.61 -9.50 -144.23
C ALA A 253 -52.83 -8.88 -142.84
N ALA A 254 -54.04 -8.92 -142.28
CA ALA A 254 -54.32 -8.35 -140.95
C ALA A 254 -53.84 -9.26 -139.80
N HIS A 255 -53.81 -10.58 -140.00
CA HIS A 255 -53.55 -11.55 -138.93
C HIS A 255 -52.06 -11.72 -138.56
N GLN A 256 -51.14 -11.41 -139.48
CA GLN A 256 -49.69 -11.48 -139.23
C GLN A 256 -49.13 -10.24 -138.51
N SER A 257 -49.78 -9.07 -138.64
CA SER A 257 -49.35 -7.88 -137.88
C SER A 257 -49.74 -7.95 -136.40
N SER A 258 -50.88 -8.60 -136.09
CA SER A 258 -51.38 -8.81 -134.71
C SER A 258 -50.47 -9.72 -133.88
N GLN A 259 -49.91 -10.78 -134.47
CA GLN A 259 -49.07 -11.75 -133.74
C GLN A 259 -47.68 -11.19 -133.41
N SER A 260 -47.14 -10.28 -134.23
CA SER A 260 -45.85 -9.62 -133.96
C SER A 260 -45.92 -8.61 -132.80
N ALA A 261 -47.09 -7.97 -132.60
CA ALA A 261 -47.32 -7.02 -131.50
C ALA A 261 -47.57 -7.72 -130.14
N GLU A 262 -48.14 -8.94 -130.14
CA GLU A 262 -48.29 -9.75 -128.93
C GLU A 262 -46.97 -10.33 -128.42
N GLN A 263 -46.09 -10.79 -129.33
CA GLN A 263 -44.75 -11.26 -128.97
C GLN A 263 -43.88 -10.14 -128.36
N ALA A 264 -43.99 -8.89 -128.87
CA ALA A 264 -43.31 -7.74 -128.29
C ALA A 264 -43.85 -7.33 -126.90
N ARG A 265 -45.16 -7.53 -126.63
CA ARG A 265 -45.77 -7.25 -125.32
C ARG A 265 -45.37 -8.27 -124.25
N GLU A 266 -45.22 -9.54 -124.59
CA GLU A 266 -44.78 -10.56 -123.64
C GLU A 266 -43.30 -10.41 -123.28
N VAL A 267 -42.43 -10.01 -124.22
CA VAL A 267 -41.03 -9.65 -123.93
C VAL A 267 -40.97 -8.47 -122.96
N LEU A 268 -41.75 -7.40 -123.19
CA LEU A 268 -41.80 -6.26 -122.27
C LEU A 268 -42.37 -6.61 -120.89
N LYS A 269 -43.32 -7.55 -120.79
CA LYS A 269 -43.85 -8.02 -119.49
C LYS A 269 -42.80 -8.81 -118.71
N GLU A 270 -42.02 -9.65 -119.39
CA GLU A 270 -40.94 -10.40 -118.75
C GLU A 270 -39.78 -9.49 -118.34
N GLU A 271 -39.44 -8.48 -119.15
CA GLU A 271 -38.49 -7.43 -118.76
C GLU A 271 -39.00 -6.63 -117.55
N ILE A 272 -40.28 -6.25 -117.51
CA ILE A 272 -40.88 -5.59 -116.33
C ILE A 272 -40.86 -6.50 -115.10
N ARG A 273 -41.06 -7.81 -115.25
CA ARG A 273 -41.00 -8.77 -114.15
C ARG A 273 -39.58 -8.88 -113.60
N ILE A 274 -38.58 -9.04 -114.46
CA ILE A 274 -37.16 -9.11 -114.08
C ILE A 274 -36.76 -7.83 -113.35
N LEU A 275 -37.13 -6.66 -113.89
CA LEU A 275 -36.84 -5.37 -113.25
C LEU A 275 -37.53 -5.23 -111.89
N ARG A 276 -38.75 -5.75 -111.71
CA ARG A 276 -39.44 -5.74 -110.40
C ARG A 276 -38.76 -6.67 -109.40
N GLU A 277 -38.25 -7.80 -109.86
CA GLU A 277 -37.54 -8.77 -109.02
C GLU A 277 -36.16 -8.23 -108.60
N GLU A 278 -35.45 -7.56 -109.50
CA GLU A 278 -34.21 -6.82 -109.18
C GLU A 278 -34.48 -5.67 -108.20
N ILE A 279 -35.58 -4.92 -108.36
CA ILE A 279 -35.97 -3.87 -107.41
C ILE A 279 -36.30 -4.45 -106.03
N ALA A 280 -36.95 -5.62 -105.96
CA ALA A 280 -37.23 -6.30 -104.70
C ALA A 280 -35.92 -6.74 -104.00
N GLN A 281 -34.98 -7.33 -104.75
CA GLN A 281 -33.66 -7.71 -104.22
C GLN A 281 -32.85 -6.50 -103.73
N LEU A 282 -32.89 -5.37 -104.45
CA LEU A 282 -32.24 -4.13 -104.03
C LEU A 282 -32.88 -3.55 -102.76
N ASN A 283 -34.21 -3.64 -102.62
CA ASN A 283 -34.91 -3.20 -101.43
C ASN A 283 -34.61 -4.07 -100.20
N ASP A 284 -34.50 -5.39 -100.37
CA ASP A 284 -34.06 -6.30 -99.30
C ASP A 284 -32.62 -5.99 -98.87
N GLY A 285 -31.71 -5.75 -99.83
CA GLY A 285 -30.34 -5.32 -99.54
C GLY A 285 -30.27 -3.97 -98.80
N LEU A 286 -31.18 -3.04 -99.09
CA LEU A 286 -31.30 -1.77 -98.35
C LEU A 286 -31.78 -1.99 -96.91
N ALA A 287 -32.75 -2.89 -96.69
CA ALA A 287 -33.24 -3.24 -95.36
C ALA A 287 -32.15 -3.90 -94.50
N ASP A 288 -31.35 -4.79 -95.09
CA ASP A 288 -30.21 -5.41 -94.40
C ASP A 288 -29.10 -4.40 -94.09
N ARG A 289 -28.85 -3.44 -94.98
CA ARG A 289 -27.93 -2.31 -94.71
C ARG A 289 -28.42 -1.45 -93.54
N ASP A 290 -29.72 -1.22 -93.42
CA ASP A 290 -30.28 -0.44 -92.32
C ASP A 290 -30.26 -1.22 -91.00
N ARG A 291 -30.47 -2.53 -91.02
CA ARG A 291 -30.26 -3.42 -89.87
C ARG A 291 -28.80 -3.42 -89.40
N LEU A 292 -27.84 -3.53 -90.32
CA LEU A 292 -26.41 -3.45 -90.01
C LEU A 292 -26.04 -2.08 -89.42
N ARG A 293 -26.56 -0.98 -89.97
CA ARG A 293 -26.36 0.35 -89.37
C ARG A 293 -26.93 0.48 -87.97
N ALA A 294 -28.09 -0.14 -87.70
CA ALA A 294 -28.66 -0.17 -86.36
C ALA A 294 -27.81 -1.01 -85.39
N GLN A 295 -27.21 -2.11 -85.84
CA GLN A 295 -26.26 -2.90 -85.04
C GLN A 295 -24.96 -2.14 -84.76
N VAL A 296 -24.40 -1.45 -85.76
CA VAL A 296 -23.21 -0.60 -85.59
C VAL A 296 -23.48 0.50 -84.55
N LYS A 297 -24.61 1.21 -84.62
CA LYS A 297 -24.99 2.19 -83.59
C LYS A 297 -25.09 1.59 -82.18
N LYS A 298 -25.58 0.36 -82.06
CA LYS A 298 -25.63 -0.34 -80.75
C LYS A 298 -24.24 -0.70 -80.25
N LEU A 299 -23.32 -1.07 -81.14
CA LEU A 299 -21.92 -1.36 -80.80
C LEU A 299 -21.16 -0.08 -80.42
N GLU A 300 -21.40 1.04 -81.10
CA GLU A 300 -20.86 2.36 -80.75
C GLU A 300 -21.32 2.77 -79.34
N ALA A 301 -22.62 2.65 -79.04
CA ALA A 301 -23.14 2.93 -77.70
C ALA A 301 -22.56 1.98 -76.62
N ALA A 302 -22.28 0.72 -76.97
CA ALA A 302 -21.61 -0.22 -76.07
C ALA A 302 -20.13 0.15 -75.86
N GLN A 303 -19.44 0.60 -76.90
CA GLN A 303 -18.07 1.12 -76.81
C GLN A 303 -18.00 2.37 -75.94
N ASP A 304 -18.94 3.31 -76.07
CA ASP A 304 -19.02 4.48 -75.21
C ASP A 304 -19.19 4.08 -73.75
N ARG A 305 -20.01 3.06 -73.48
CA ARG A 305 -20.21 2.54 -72.12
C ARG A 305 -18.96 1.86 -71.57
N ILE A 306 -18.21 1.13 -72.41
CA ILE A 306 -16.94 0.52 -72.03
C ILE A 306 -15.93 1.61 -71.66
N HIS A 307 -15.77 2.64 -72.50
CA HIS A 307 -14.87 3.77 -72.20
C HIS A 307 -15.24 4.47 -70.89
N GLN A 308 -16.54 4.68 -70.63
CA GLN A 308 -16.99 5.22 -69.33
C GLN A 308 -16.57 4.36 -68.15
N LEU A 309 -16.72 3.03 -68.26
CA LEU A 309 -16.31 2.11 -67.20
C LEU A 309 -14.79 2.05 -67.02
N GLU A 310 -14.02 2.17 -68.09
CA GLU A 310 -12.55 2.24 -68.03
C GLU A 310 -12.08 3.50 -67.31
N VAL A 311 -12.70 4.65 -67.60
CA VAL A 311 -12.42 5.90 -66.88
C VAL A 311 -12.79 5.76 -65.40
N GLU A 312 -13.98 5.24 -65.09
CA GLU A 312 -14.39 5.01 -63.71
C GLU A 312 -13.46 4.03 -62.95
N LEU A 313 -12.94 3.00 -63.62
CA LEU A 313 -11.97 2.07 -63.05
C LEU A 313 -10.63 2.76 -62.80
N SER A 314 -10.13 3.54 -63.77
CA SER A 314 -8.90 4.32 -63.62
C SER A 314 -8.99 5.31 -62.46
N ASP A 315 -10.13 5.99 -62.30
CA ASP A 315 -10.38 6.91 -61.19
C ASP A 315 -10.41 6.19 -59.85
N ARG A 316 -11.07 5.01 -59.77
CA ARG A 316 -11.05 4.17 -58.57
C ARG A 316 -9.65 3.66 -58.24
N GLU A 317 -8.88 3.22 -59.23
CA GLU A 317 -7.50 2.80 -59.04
C GLU A 317 -6.62 3.96 -58.55
N ALA A 318 -6.81 5.17 -59.08
CA ALA A 318 -6.12 6.37 -58.59
C ALA A 318 -6.47 6.67 -57.13
N ALA A 319 -7.75 6.56 -56.76
CA ALA A 319 -8.19 6.72 -55.38
C ALA A 319 -7.56 5.64 -54.46
N HIS A 320 -7.54 4.38 -54.89
CA HIS A 320 -6.90 3.29 -54.14
C HIS A 320 -5.40 3.51 -53.98
N ARG A 321 -4.69 3.91 -55.04
CA ARG A 321 -3.27 4.30 -54.98
C ARG A 321 -3.04 5.41 -53.96
N GLY A 322 -3.91 6.43 -53.94
CA GLY A 322 -3.87 7.49 -52.94
C GLY A 322 -4.05 6.98 -51.51
N THR A 323 -5.02 6.08 -51.26
CA THR A 323 -5.21 5.49 -49.93
C THR A 323 -4.04 4.62 -49.48
N ILE A 324 -3.43 3.86 -50.40
CA ILE A 324 -2.24 3.05 -50.10
C ILE A 324 -1.08 3.94 -49.69
N GLN A 325 -0.81 5.02 -50.43
CA GLN A 325 0.25 5.99 -50.09
C GLN A 325 0.02 6.65 -48.72
N GLN A 326 -1.24 6.96 -48.38
CA GLN A 326 -1.57 7.49 -47.05
C GLN A 326 -1.29 6.46 -45.94
N LEU A 327 -1.63 5.19 -46.15
CA LEU A 327 -1.35 4.12 -45.19
C LEU A 327 0.14 3.85 -45.04
N GLU A 328 0.91 3.86 -46.14
CA GLU A 328 2.37 3.77 -46.13
C GLU A 328 3.00 4.94 -45.36
N GLY A 329 2.49 6.17 -45.56
CA GLY A 329 2.87 7.33 -44.77
C GLY A 329 2.58 7.15 -43.27
N ALA A 330 1.41 6.60 -42.92
CA ALA A 330 1.06 6.33 -41.52
C ALA A 330 1.93 5.23 -40.90
N LEU A 331 2.32 4.21 -41.66
CA LEU A 331 3.22 3.14 -41.21
C LEU A 331 4.63 3.67 -40.95
N THR A 332 5.18 4.46 -41.88
CA THR A 332 6.51 5.06 -41.70
C THR A 332 6.57 6.01 -40.50
N GLU A 333 5.51 6.78 -40.25
CA GLU A 333 5.39 7.61 -39.05
C GLU A 333 5.29 6.76 -37.77
N ARG A 334 4.57 5.63 -37.80
CA ARG A 334 4.55 4.68 -36.68
C ARG A 334 5.93 4.08 -36.43
N ASP A 335 6.63 3.66 -37.48
CA ASP A 335 7.98 3.09 -37.36
C ASP A 335 8.97 4.11 -36.81
N ARG A 336 8.85 5.38 -37.23
CA ARG A 336 9.61 6.49 -36.65
C ARG A 336 9.36 6.62 -35.14
N ARG A 337 8.09 6.65 -34.71
CA ARG A 337 7.73 6.74 -33.29
C ARG A 337 8.23 5.53 -32.49
N ILE A 338 8.15 4.33 -33.05
CA ILE A 338 8.69 3.13 -32.43
C ILE A 338 10.20 3.28 -32.22
N ASN A 339 10.92 3.75 -33.24
CA ASN A 339 12.37 3.98 -33.14
C ASN A 339 12.73 5.05 -32.11
N GLU A 340 11.90 6.09 -31.94
CA GLU A 340 12.08 7.11 -30.88
C GLU A 340 11.87 6.54 -29.46
N LEU A 341 11.07 5.47 -29.30
CA LEU A 341 10.84 4.82 -28.00
C LEU A 341 11.94 3.81 -27.63
N VAL A 342 12.69 3.27 -28.59
CA VAL A 342 13.75 2.27 -28.33
C VAL A 342 14.79 2.79 -27.32
N PRO A 343 15.36 4.01 -27.43
CA PRO A 343 16.28 4.55 -26.43
C PRO A 343 15.67 4.65 -25.02
N VAL A 344 14.39 5.03 -24.93
CA VAL A 344 13.67 5.12 -23.64
C VAL A 344 13.56 3.75 -22.99
N THR A 345 13.26 2.71 -23.77
CA THR A 345 13.22 1.33 -23.23
C THR A 345 14.59 0.84 -22.76
N HIS A 346 15.69 1.26 -23.40
CA HIS A 346 17.04 0.95 -22.94
C HIS A 346 17.35 1.65 -21.61
N LEU A 347 17.06 2.96 -21.52
CA LEU A 347 17.23 3.73 -20.29
C LEU A 347 16.41 3.16 -19.13
N LEU A 348 15.17 2.73 -19.38
CA LEU A 348 14.35 2.07 -18.36
C LEU A 348 15.01 0.77 -17.86
N ARG A 349 15.55 -0.07 -18.75
CA ARG A 349 16.26 -1.29 -18.36
C ARG A 349 17.53 -1.00 -17.54
N GLU A 350 18.29 0.02 -17.91
CA GLU A 350 19.45 0.46 -17.12
C GLU A 350 19.02 0.91 -15.73
N ARG A 351 17.94 1.70 -15.62
CA ARG A 351 17.42 2.15 -14.33
C ARG A 351 16.92 0.98 -13.48
N GLU A 352 16.21 0.04 -14.07
CA GLU A 352 15.80 -1.20 -13.40
C GLU A 352 17.00 -2.01 -12.91
N ALA A 353 18.08 -2.10 -13.68
CA ALA A 353 19.31 -2.77 -13.25
C ALA A 353 19.94 -2.06 -12.04
N THR A 354 20.04 -0.72 -12.07
CA THR A 354 20.57 0.05 -10.93
C THR A 354 19.70 -0.08 -9.67
N LEU A 355 18.38 -0.14 -9.82
CA LEU A 355 17.46 -0.38 -8.71
C LEU A 355 17.67 -1.76 -8.10
N ARG A 356 17.82 -2.81 -8.92
CA ARG A 356 18.11 -4.16 -8.44
C ARG A 356 19.45 -4.25 -7.72
N GLU A 357 20.47 -3.53 -8.19
CA GLU A 357 21.76 -3.44 -7.49
C GLU A 357 21.60 -2.75 -6.14
N TRP A 358 20.89 -1.61 -6.10
CA TRP A 358 20.60 -0.90 -4.87
C TRP A 358 19.83 -1.79 -3.88
N GLU A 359 18.77 -2.48 -4.32
CA GLU A 359 18.00 -3.42 -3.51
C GLU A 359 18.87 -4.53 -2.91
N ARG A 360 19.79 -5.10 -3.70
CA ARG A 360 20.74 -6.12 -3.20
C ARG A 360 21.66 -5.54 -2.13
N THR A 361 22.23 -4.37 -2.36
CA THR A 361 23.10 -3.73 -1.36
C THR A 361 22.32 -3.39 -0.09
N HIS A 362 21.09 -2.89 -0.22
CA HIS A 362 20.22 -2.59 0.90
C HIS A 362 19.89 -3.86 1.70
N ALA A 363 19.50 -4.95 1.03
CA ALA A 363 19.24 -6.23 1.67
C ALA A 363 20.47 -6.77 2.42
N GLN A 364 21.67 -6.63 1.85
CA GLN A 364 22.92 -6.98 2.55
C GLN A 364 23.13 -6.14 3.80
N THR A 365 22.93 -4.82 3.72
CA THR A 365 23.06 -3.94 4.89
C THR A 365 22.05 -4.25 5.99
N VAL A 366 20.81 -4.56 5.64
CA VAL A 366 19.77 -4.98 6.59
C VAL A 366 20.18 -6.27 7.27
N GLN A 367 20.65 -7.29 6.53
CA GLN A 367 21.13 -8.54 7.12
C GLN A 367 22.32 -8.33 8.06
N THR A 368 23.25 -7.41 7.76
CA THR A 368 24.35 -7.09 8.68
C THR A 368 23.85 -6.45 9.96
N LEU A 369 22.91 -5.51 9.87
CA LEU A 369 22.31 -4.86 11.04
C LEU A 369 21.48 -5.85 11.88
N GLU A 370 20.76 -6.78 11.24
CA GLU A 370 20.04 -7.86 11.93
C GLU A 370 21.01 -8.76 12.71
N ARG A 371 22.17 -9.10 12.13
CA ARG A 371 23.21 -9.86 12.85
C ARG A 371 23.80 -9.07 14.01
N GLU A 372 24.01 -7.77 13.85
CA GLU A 372 24.52 -6.90 14.92
C GLU A 372 23.52 -6.74 16.07
N THR A 373 22.25 -6.52 15.74
CA THR A 373 21.16 -6.45 16.74
C THR A 373 21.01 -7.78 17.47
N ALA A 374 21.12 -8.93 16.79
CA ALA A 374 21.14 -10.23 17.45
C ALA A 374 22.31 -10.37 18.45
N LYS A 375 23.53 -9.95 18.06
CA LYS A 375 24.69 -9.93 18.98
C LYS A 375 24.47 -9.03 20.18
N LEU A 376 23.90 -7.84 19.98
CA LEU A 376 23.60 -6.91 21.07
C LEU A 376 22.53 -7.46 22.01
N LEU A 377 21.53 -8.19 21.49
CA LEU A 377 20.53 -8.86 22.33
C LEU A 377 21.16 -9.97 23.18
N GLU A 378 22.06 -10.76 22.60
CA GLU A 378 22.81 -11.79 23.34
C GLU A 378 23.68 -11.16 24.45
N GLN A 379 24.40 -10.07 24.15
CA GLN A 379 25.17 -9.33 25.14
C GLN A 379 24.29 -8.77 26.27
N ASN A 380 23.11 -8.23 25.94
CA ASN A 380 22.15 -7.76 26.93
C ASN A 380 21.64 -8.89 27.82
N GLN A 381 21.43 -10.09 27.26
CA GLN A 381 21.01 -11.25 28.05
C GLN A 381 22.12 -11.66 29.03
N ILE A 382 23.37 -11.76 28.56
CA ILE A 382 24.53 -12.05 29.40
C ILE A 382 24.64 -11.01 30.53
N HIS A 383 24.44 -9.73 30.22
CA HIS A 383 24.51 -8.68 31.25
C HIS A 383 23.42 -8.82 32.32
N LYS A 384 22.20 -9.17 31.93
CA LYS A 384 21.11 -9.46 32.87
C LYS A 384 21.42 -10.67 33.75
N ASP A 385 21.97 -11.73 33.17
CA ASP A 385 22.34 -12.94 33.90
C ASP A 385 23.46 -12.65 34.91
N LEU A 386 24.47 -11.87 34.52
CA LEU A 386 25.53 -11.39 35.42
C LEU A 386 24.96 -10.50 36.54
N GLN A 387 24.03 -9.60 36.23
CA GLN A 387 23.39 -8.76 37.24
C GLN A 387 22.61 -9.60 38.26
N ALA A 388 21.90 -10.63 37.80
CA ALA A 388 21.21 -11.57 38.69
C ALA A 388 22.20 -12.36 39.58
N GLN A 389 23.35 -12.76 39.03
CA GLN A 389 24.42 -13.40 39.82
C GLN A 389 24.97 -12.46 40.89
N HIS A 390 25.27 -11.21 40.53
CA HIS A 390 25.75 -10.21 41.48
C HIS A 390 24.76 -9.96 42.61
N GLN A 391 23.46 -9.89 42.32
CA GLN A 391 22.43 -9.76 43.36
C GLN A 391 22.42 -10.95 44.33
N LEU A 392 22.62 -12.16 43.81
CA LEU A 392 22.65 -13.37 44.63
C LEU A 392 23.92 -13.41 45.50
N ASP A 393 25.05 -12.99 44.95
CA ASP A 393 26.30 -12.89 45.72
C ASP A 393 26.23 -11.76 46.77
N GLU A 394 25.59 -10.63 46.48
CA GLU A 394 25.30 -9.58 47.47
C GLU A 394 24.44 -10.12 48.62
N GLN A 395 23.39 -10.90 48.32
CA GLN A 395 22.58 -11.55 49.36
C GLN A 395 23.41 -12.50 50.23
N ARG A 396 24.28 -13.32 49.63
CA ARG A 396 25.17 -14.21 50.38
C ARG A 396 26.14 -13.43 51.28
N VAL A 397 26.65 -12.28 50.83
CA VAL A 397 27.52 -11.43 51.65
C VAL A 397 26.73 -10.85 52.82
N GLN A 398 25.53 -10.34 52.57
CA GLN A 398 24.64 -9.83 53.64
C GLN A 398 24.34 -10.90 54.69
N GLU A 399 23.99 -12.13 54.27
CA GLU A 399 23.78 -13.26 55.19
C GLU A 399 25.03 -13.57 56.02
N ARG A 400 26.23 -13.52 55.42
CA ARG A 400 27.49 -13.72 56.14
C ARG A 400 27.79 -12.59 57.11
N ASP A 401 27.50 -11.34 56.75
CA ASP A 401 27.69 -10.19 57.63
C ASP A 401 26.74 -10.24 58.83
N GLU A 402 25.50 -10.68 58.62
CA GLU A 402 24.54 -10.94 59.70
C GLU A 402 25.04 -12.04 60.65
N GLN A 403 25.57 -13.14 60.10
CA GLN A 403 26.17 -14.22 60.88
C GLN A 403 27.40 -13.74 61.68
N LEU A 404 28.26 -12.93 61.07
CA LEU A 404 29.40 -12.32 61.75
C LEU A 404 28.94 -11.39 62.87
N ALA A 405 27.89 -10.58 62.64
CA ALA A 405 27.32 -9.71 63.65
C ALA A 405 26.72 -10.51 64.83
N THR A 406 26.06 -11.65 64.57
CA THR A 406 25.58 -12.52 65.65
C THR A 406 26.74 -13.11 66.46
N LEU A 407 27.78 -13.63 65.79
CA LEU A 407 28.96 -14.18 66.46
C LEU A 407 29.71 -13.12 67.27
N GLN A 408 29.82 -11.89 66.76
CA GLN A 408 30.41 -10.77 67.49
C GLN A 408 29.63 -10.44 68.76
N ARG A 409 28.30 -10.45 68.72
CA ARG A 409 27.46 -10.24 69.92
C ARG A 409 27.65 -11.36 70.93
N GLU A 410 27.73 -12.62 70.49
CA GLU A 410 28.02 -13.76 71.37
C GLU A 410 29.40 -13.65 72.02
N LEU A 411 30.43 -13.28 71.26
CA LEU A 411 31.77 -13.03 71.79
C LEU A 411 31.78 -11.88 72.80
N GLN A 412 31.06 -10.79 72.53
CA GLN A 412 30.91 -9.69 73.48
C GLN A 412 30.22 -10.16 74.76
N HIS A 413 29.15 -10.93 74.66
CA HIS A 413 28.44 -11.49 75.80
C HIS A 413 29.38 -12.36 76.65
N LEU A 414 30.06 -13.34 76.02
CA LEU A 414 31.03 -14.20 76.68
C LEU A 414 32.16 -13.40 77.33
N HIS A 415 32.63 -12.34 76.68
CA HIS A 415 33.64 -11.45 77.23
C HIS A 415 33.13 -10.73 78.49
N THR A 416 31.89 -10.22 78.48
CA THR A 416 31.28 -9.58 79.66
C THR A 416 31.06 -10.57 80.80
N GLU A 417 30.67 -11.81 80.50
CA GLU A 417 30.54 -12.88 81.49
C GLU A 417 31.89 -13.23 82.10
N HIS A 418 32.93 -13.36 81.27
CA HIS A 418 34.30 -13.60 81.73
C HIS A 418 34.78 -12.46 82.63
N GLN A 419 34.56 -11.19 82.25
CA GLN A 419 34.90 -10.04 83.09
C GLN A 419 34.13 -10.05 84.41
N ALA A 420 32.83 -10.39 84.39
CA ALA A 420 32.02 -10.48 85.61
C ALA A 420 32.51 -11.60 86.53
N LEU A 421 32.86 -12.77 85.98
CA LEU A 421 33.47 -13.88 86.70
C LEU A 421 34.85 -13.48 87.25
N GLN A 422 35.67 -12.78 86.48
CA GLN A 422 36.98 -12.30 86.91
C GLN A 422 36.85 -11.30 88.08
N ARG A 423 35.89 -10.37 88.03
CA ARG A 423 35.57 -9.47 89.16
C ARG A 423 35.11 -10.26 90.39
N LYS A 424 34.28 -11.29 90.20
CA LYS A 424 33.87 -12.18 91.31
C LYS A 424 35.09 -12.87 91.93
N VAL A 425 36.02 -13.38 91.12
CA VAL A 425 37.27 -14.00 91.59
C VAL A 425 38.16 -12.99 92.33
N GLN A 426 38.30 -11.77 91.81
CA GLN A 426 39.05 -10.69 92.48
C GLN A 426 38.42 -10.27 93.83
N SER A 427 37.09 -10.41 93.99
CA SER A 427 36.41 -10.13 95.27
C SER A 427 36.56 -11.24 96.32
N ILE A 428 37.09 -12.41 95.95
CA ILE A 428 37.30 -13.54 96.88
C ILE A 428 38.25 -13.17 98.02
N PRO A 429 39.47 -12.63 97.79
CA PRO A 429 40.37 -12.26 98.90
C PRO A 429 39.76 -11.22 99.85
N GLU A 430 39.03 -10.22 99.35
CA GLU A 430 38.33 -9.25 100.21
C GLU A 430 37.24 -9.92 101.07
N LYS A 431 36.51 -10.88 100.50
CA LYS A 431 35.53 -11.67 101.23
C LYS A 431 36.19 -12.63 102.22
N ASP A 432 37.33 -13.21 101.88
CA ASP A 432 38.11 -14.07 102.78
C ASP A 432 38.66 -13.25 103.95
N GLU A 433 39.14 -12.02 103.71
CA GLU A 433 39.50 -11.07 104.78
C GLU A 433 38.28 -10.70 105.64
N GLN A 434 37.13 -10.43 105.04
CA GLN A 434 35.90 -10.18 105.80
C GLN A 434 35.49 -11.40 106.63
N ILE A 435 35.64 -12.61 106.09
CA ILE A 435 35.41 -13.87 106.80
C ILE A 435 36.41 -14.00 107.96
N GLU A 436 37.70 -13.72 107.76
CA GLU A 436 38.68 -13.73 108.83
C GLU A 436 38.37 -12.70 109.92
N ARG A 437 37.97 -11.48 109.54
CA ARG A 437 37.52 -10.43 110.46
C ARG A 437 36.26 -10.84 111.22
N LEU A 438 35.27 -11.42 110.54
CA LEU A 438 34.04 -11.94 111.16
C LEU A 438 34.31 -13.15 112.04
N GLN A 439 35.23 -14.04 111.65
CA GLN A 439 35.68 -15.16 112.47
C GLN A 439 36.45 -14.68 113.70
N LYS A 440 37.29 -13.65 113.56
CA LYS A 440 37.97 -12.99 114.69
C LYS A 440 36.95 -12.34 115.61
N ARG A 441 35.97 -11.62 115.06
CA ARG A 441 34.85 -11.05 115.82
C ARG A 441 33.93 -12.11 116.43
N LEU A 442 33.77 -13.28 115.81
CA LEU A 442 33.08 -14.44 116.37
C LEU A 442 33.89 -15.09 117.47
N ARG A 443 35.23 -15.13 117.38
CA ARG A 443 36.12 -15.58 118.46
C ARG A 443 36.08 -14.60 119.62
N GLU A 444 36.09 -13.30 119.35
CA GLU A 444 35.91 -12.23 120.33
C GLU A 444 34.51 -12.28 120.95
N LEU A 445 33.45 -12.44 120.15
CA LEU A 445 32.07 -12.60 120.62
C LEU A 445 31.88 -13.91 121.38
N ARG A 446 32.54 -15.01 121.00
CA ARG A 446 32.57 -16.27 121.77
C ARG A 446 33.40 -16.12 123.06
N ALA A 447 34.43 -15.29 123.05
CA ALA A 447 35.18 -14.94 124.25
C ALA A 447 34.34 -14.07 125.20
N THR A 448 33.54 -13.14 124.67
CA THR A 448 32.61 -12.32 125.46
C THR A 448 31.31 -13.05 125.82
N GLN A 449 30.86 -14.04 125.04
CA GLN A 449 29.72 -14.92 125.34
C GLN A 449 30.09 -16.10 126.24
N ARG A 450 31.39 -16.35 126.49
CA ARG A 450 31.86 -17.18 127.61
C ARG A 450 31.70 -16.49 128.98
N THR A 451 31.24 -15.23 129.00
CA THR A 451 30.89 -14.48 130.23
C THR A 451 29.43 -14.07 130.34
N THR A 452 28.55 -14.34 129.37
CA THR A 452 27.09 -14.21 129.52
C THR A 452 26.37 -15.08 128.50
N ALA A 453 25.73 -16.14 128.98
CA ALA A 453 24.89 -17.04 128.20
C ALA A 453 23.40 -16.74 128.43
N THR A 454 22.64 -16.52 127.34
CA THR A 454 21.22 -16.94 127.19
C THR A 454 20.71 -16.68 125.76
N ALA A 455 19.98 -17.65 125.20
CA ALA A 455 19.39 -17.77 123.85
C ALA A 455 18.06 -16.97 123.69
N PRO A 456 17.16 -17.16 122.68
CA PRO A 456 17.16 -17.94 121.40
C PRO A 456 16.45 -17.27 120.16
N ALA A 457 16.47 -17.99 119.02
CA ALA A 457 15.43 -18.16 117.97
C ALA A 457 14.88 -16.99 117.10
N THR A 458 14.75 -17.22 115.78
CA THR A 458 13.48 -17.46 115.00
C THR A 458 13.63 -17.13 113.49
N ALA A 459 13.00 -17.94 112.63
CA ALA A 459 12.82 -17.82 111.17
C ALA A 459 11.98 -16.56 110.77
N PRO A 460 11.79 -16.18 109.46
CA PRO A 460 10.96 -16.96 108.51
C PRO A 460 11.27 -16.80 106.99
N ALA A 461 10.64 -17.66 106.17
CA ALA A 461 10.40 -17.51 104.73
C ALA A 461 9.30 -16.45 104.46
N PRO A 462 9.11 -15.95 103.21
CA PRO A 462 8.07 -16.55 102.35
C PRO A 462 8.32 -16.57 100.82
N GLN A 463 7.55 -17.47 100.21
CA GLN A 463 7.25 -17.79 98.80
C GLN A 463 6.24 -16.78 98.14
N PRO A 464 5.59 -17.03 96.97
CA PRO A 464 6.04 -16.89 95.57
C PRO A 464 5.08 -15.99 94.70
N PRO A 465 4.44 -16.41 93.58
CA PRO A 465 4.63 -16.11 92.13
C PRO A 465 3.38 -15.29 91.60
N PRO A 466 2.80 -15.40 90.37
CA PRO A 466 3.09 -16.20 89.18
C PRO A 466 2.83 -15.57 87.77
N GLU A 467 3.11 -16.40 86.75
CA GLU A 467 2.36 -16.65 85.49
C GLU A 467 1.98 -15.46 84.57
N GLY A 468 2.11 -15.55 83.24
CA GLY A 468 2.28 -16.70 82.36
C GLY A 468 1.43 -16.51 81.10
N ALA A 469 2.03 -16.81 79.93
CA ALA A 469 1.41 -17.12 78.63
C ALA A 469 0.57 -16.03 77.91
N ALA A 470 0.38 -16.02 76.59
CA ALA A 470 1.07 -16.49 75.39
C ALA A 470 0.18 -16.03 74.19
N THR A 471 0.77 -15.99 72.99
CA THR A 471 0.14 -16.08 71.64
C THR A 471 -0.60 -14.89 71.02
N ALA A 472 -0.42 -14.80 69.69
CA ALA A 472 -0.78 -13.73 68.76
C ALA A 472 -2.03 -14.09 67.89
N PRO A 473 -2.29 -13.42 66.74
CA PRO A 473 -3.46 -12.59 66.33
C PRO A 473 -4.45 -13.38 65.41
N PRO A 474 -5.26 -12.86 64.45
CA PRO A 474 -5.70 -11.51 64.05
C PRO A 474 -7.24 -11.38 63.76
N SER A 475 -7.76 -10.19 63.40
CA SER A 475 -8.85 -9.99 62.39
C SER A 475 -9.32 -8.53 62.28
N SER A 476 -9.71 -8.13 61.06
CA SER A 476 -10.38 -6.87 60.68
C SER A 476 -11.73 -7.22 59.98
N PRO A 477 -12.59 -6.30 59.49
CA PRO A 477 -13.09 -4.97 59.92
C PRO A 477 -14.65 -4.89 59.85
N PRO A 478 -15.32 -3.72 59.96
CA PRO A 478 -16.68 -3.54 59.42
C PRO A 478 -16.81 -2.51 58.28
N LYS A 479 -17.86 -2.73 57.48
CA LYS A 479 -18.29 -2.07 56.22
C LYS A 479 -18.73 -0.60 56.39
N GLY A 480 -18.40 0.23 55.39
CA GLY A 480 -19.05 1.51 55.12
C GLY A 480 -18.99 1.90 53.63
N SER A 481 -20.18 2.12 53.03
CA SER A 481 -20.50 2.85 51.77
C SER A 481 -19.82 2.45 50.43
N LYS A 482 -20.62 1.93 49.48
CA LYS A 482 -20.27 1.81 48.05
C LYS A 482 -20.02 3.19 47.41
N PRO A 483 -18.87 3.45 46.76
CA PRO A 483 -18.78 4.49 45.74
C PRO A 483 -19.41 3.95 44.44
N ARG A 484 -20.25 4.75 43.76
CA ARG A 484 -20.76 4.44 42.42
C ARG A 484 -19.58 4.26 41.48
N GLN A 485 -19.33 3.01 41.10
CA GLN A 485 -18.29 2.63 40.14
C GLN A 485 -18.61 3.30 38.80
N GLY A 486 -17.73 4.20 38.34
CA GLY A 486 -17.89 4.89 37.05
C GLY A 486 -17.91 3.92 35.87
N ASP A 487 -18.49 4.36 34.76
CA ASP A 487 -18.48 3.61 33.51
C ASP A 487 -17.14 3.74 32.78
N ASP A 488 -16.75 2.68 32.08
CA ASP A 488 -15.52 2.66 31.29
C ASP A 488 -15.75 3.31 29.92
N LEU A 489 -15.60 4.63 29.89
CA LEU A 489 -15.84 5.45 28.69
C LEU A 489 -14.97 5.05 27.48
N LYS A 490 -13.89 4.29 27.68
CA LYS A 490 -13.01 3.77 26.62
C LYS A 490 -13.71 2.76 25.71
N LYS A 491 -14.86 2.21 26.12
CA LYS A 491 -15.66 1.27 25.32
C LYS A 491 -16.50 1.93 24.23
N ILE A 492 -16.55 3.26 24.20
CA ILE A 492 -17.21 4.03 23.14
C ILE A 492 -16.19 4.26 22.03
N GLN A 493 -16.53 3.85 20.80
CA GLN A 493 -15.66 4.01 19.64
C GLN A 493 -15.30 5.48 19.43
N GLY A 494 -14.00 5.79 19.37
CA GLY A 494 -13.49 7.15 19.27
C GLY A 494 -12.98 7.78 20.56
N ILE A 495 -13.37 7.23 21.73
CA ILE A 495 -12.87 7.70 23.03
C ILE A 495 -11.60 6.92 23.42
N GLY A 496 -10.45 7.49 23.11
CA GLY A 496 -9.15 7.00 23.57
C GLY A 496 -8.91 7.21 25.07
N PRO A 497 -7.88 6.58 25.66
CA PRO A 497 -7.59 6.66 27.10
C PRO A 497 -7.41 8.10 27.60
N VAL A 498 -6.77 8.97 26.81
CA VAL A 498 -6.58 10.40 27.12
C VAL A 498 -7.91 11.17 27.18
N PHE A 499 -8.82 10.89 26.25
CA PHE A 499 -10.16 11.50 26.25
C PHE A 499 -11.03 10.97 27.39
N ALA A 500 -10.96 9.68 27.71
CA ALA A 500 -11.66 9.11 28.85
C ALA A 500 -11.21 9.75 30.18
N GLU A 501 -9.90 9.92 30.38
CA GLU A 501 -9.35 10.59 31.58
C GLU A 501 -9.77 12.06 31.65
N THR A 502 -9.76 12.76 30.52
CA THR A 502 -10.15 14.17 30.46
C THR A 502 -11.66 14.34 30.71
N LEU A 503 -12.50 13.46 30.17
CA LEU A 503 -13.94 13.44 30.44
C LEU A 503 -14.26 13.15 31.90
N GLN A 504 -13.53 12.22 32.53
CA GLN A 504 -13.65 11.94 33.95
C GLN A 504 -13.25 13.14 34.82
N LYS A 505 -12.19 13.88 34.43
CA LYS A 505 -11.78 15.15 35.06
C LYS A 505 -12.84 16.24 34.89
N LEU A 506 -13.52 16.28 33.75
CA LEU A 506 -14.65 17.18 33.47
C LEU A 506 -15.96 16.76 34.17
N GLY A 507 -15.96 15.68 34.96
CA GLY A 507 -17.11 15.21 35.74
C GLY A 507 -18.05 14.27 35.00
N THR A 508 -17.74 13.91 33.74
CA THR A 508 -18.49 12.91 32.97
C THR A 508 -17.93 11.53 33.29
N ARG A 509 -18.68 10.72 34.03
CA ARG A 509 -18.24 9.41 34.53
C ARG A 509 -19.19 8.27 34.16
N THR A 510 -20.33 8.54 33.54
CA THR A 510 -21.32 7.51 33.16
C THR A 510 -21.75 7.61 31.70
N TYR A 511 -22.13 6.48 31.10
CA TYR A 511 -22.60 6.42 29.71
C TYR A 511 -23.88 7.24 29.50
N ILE A 512 -24.76 7.29 30.51
CA ILE A 512 -26.01 8.06 30.45
C ILE A 512 -25.79 9.57 30.31
N GLN A 513 -24.68 10.09 30.85
CA GLN A 513 -24.34 11.52 30.74
C GLN A 513 -23.96 11.87 29.30
N ILE A 514 -23.19 11.01 28.63
CA ILE A 514 -22.80 11.19 27.21
C ILE A 514 -24.01 10.98 26.29
N ALA A 515 -24.84 9.98 26.58
CA ALA A 515 -26.04 9.67 25.81
C ALA A 515 -27.09 10.80 25.81
N ARG A 516 -27.04 11.72 26.78
CA ARG A 516 -27.96 12.86 26.93
C ARG A 516 -27.38 14.18 26.42
N TRP A 517 -26.18 14.20 25.85
CA TRP A 517 -25.60 15.42 25.30
C TRP A 517 -26.46 15.99 24.17
N LYS A 518 -26.75 17.29 24.26
CA LYS A 518 -27.35 18.06 23.16
C LYS A 518 -26.25 18.57 22.23
N PRO A 519 -26.56 18.99 21.00
CA PRO A 519 -25.57 19.56 20.09
C PRO A 519 -24.73 20.70 20.71
N ALA A 520 -25.36 21.54 21.55
CA ALA A 520 -24.67 22.61 22.29
C ALA A 520 -23.71 22.09 23.38
N ASP A 521 -23.96 20.92 23.97
CA ASP A 521 -23.08 20.30 24.96
C ASP A 521 -21.88 19.64 24.27
N VAL A 522 -22.08 19.05 23.09
CA VAL A 522 -21.01 18.49 22.25
C VAL A 522 -20.00 19.56 21.89
N GLU A 523 -20.44 20.75 21.49
CA GLU A 523 -19.55 21.87 21.16
C GLU A 523 -18.76 22.39 22.37
N LYS A 524 -19.40 22.48 23.54
CA LYS A 524 -18.74 22.91 24.79
C LYS A 524 -17.70 21.89 25.25
N ILE A 525 -18.00 20.60 25.15
CA ILE A 525 -17.08 19.53 25.54
C ILE A 525 -15.94 19.39 24.52
N ALA A 526 -16.22 19.50 23.22
CA ALA A 526 -15.20 19.52 22.17
C ALA A 526 -14.16 20.63 22.39
N LYS A 527 -14.61 21.85 22.69
CA LYS A 527 -13.72 22.98 23.05
C LYS A 527 -12.86 22.69 24.29
N LYS A 528 -13.43 22.04 25.31
CA LYS A 528 -12.69 21.66 26.54
C LYS A 528 -11.74 20.48 26.34
N LEU A 529 -12.01 19.61 25.36
CA LEU A 529 -11.15 18.49 24.97
C LEU A 529 -10.12 18.89 23.90
N ALA A 530 -10.04 20.18 23.53
CA ALA A 530 -9.19 20.69 22.45
C ALA A 530 -9.28 19.86 21.16
N THR A 531 -10.49 19.40 20.84
CA THR A 531 -10.76 18.49 19.71
C THR A 531 -11.93 19.03 18.88
N ASP A 532 -11.94 18.74 17.58
CA ASP A 532 -12.99 19.20 16.68
C ASP A 532 -14.37 18.62 17.05
N PRO A 533 -15.42 19.46 17.20
CA PRO A 533 -16.78 19.00 17.46
C PRO A 533 -17.30 18.01 16.41
N GLU A 534 -16.80 18.13 15.17
CA GLU A 534 -17.14 17.23 14.07
C GLU A 534 -16.61 15.82 14.28
N ARG A 535 -15.50 15.64 15.03
CA ARG A 535 -14.97 14.31 15.35
C ARG A 535 -15.91 13.54 16.26
N ILE A 536 -16.47 14.20 17.28
CA ILE A 536 -17.45 13.60 18.20
C ILE A 536 -18.74 13.20 17.45
N LYS A 537 -19.13 13.98 16.43
CA LYS A 537 -20.27 13.67 15.55
C LYS A 537 -19.96 12.53 14.57
N ARG A 538 -18.79 12.56 13.90
CA ARG A 538 -18.34 11.53 12.95
C ARG A 538 -18.16 10.17 13.59
N GLU A 539 -17.64 10.13 14.81
CA GLU A 539 -17.42 8.91 15.59
C GLU A 539 -18.66 8.50 16.42
N ASN A 540 -19.77 9.23 16.31
CA ASN A 540 -21.08 8.89 16.88
C ASN A 540 -21.05 8.56 18.39
N TRP A 541 -20.32 9.35 19.19
CA TRP A 541 -20.11 9.05 20.62
C TRP A 541 -21.42 8.93 21.42
N ILE A 542 -22.45 9.71 21.06
CA ILE A 542 -23.79 9.65 21.70
C ILE A 542 -24.46 8.29 21.44
N ALA A 543 -24.42 7.81 20.18
CA ALA A 543 -25.00 6.52 19.82
C ALA A 543 -24.21 5.36 20.44
N GLY A 544 -22.87 5.47 20.48
CA GLY A 544 -21.99 4.53 21.17
C GLY A 544 -22.26 4.48 22.68
N ALA A 545 -22.49 5.62 23.32
CA ALA A 545 -22.84 5.70 24.73
C ALA A 545 -24.21 5.07 25.04
N LYS A 546 -25.23 5.30 24.19
CA LYS A 546 -26.54 4.63 24.31
C LYS A 546 -26.41 3.11 24.22
N LYS A 547 -25.58 2.62 23.28
CA LYS A 547 -25.32 1.18 23.11
C LYS A 547 -24.63 0.59 24.34
N GLN A 548 -23.54 1.22 24.81
CA GLN A 548 -22.81 0.74 26.00
C GLN A 548 -23.64 0.84 27.29
N HIS A 549 -24.53 1.84 27.40
CA HIS A 549 -25.50 1.92 28.49
C HIS A 549 -26.49 0.76 28.45
N TYR A 550 -27.07 0.47 27.28
CA TYR A 550 -27.98 -0.66 27.12
C TYR A 550 -27.28 -2.00 27.40
N ASP A 551 -26.04 -2.17 26.96
CA ASP A 551 -25.29 -3.41 27.18
C ASP A 551 -24.98 -3.64 28.66
N LYS A 552 -24.65 -2.58 29.41
CA LYS A 552 -24.31 -2.66 30.84
C LYS A 552 -25.52 -2.66 31.78
N TYR A 553 -26.55 -1.87 31.48
CA TYR A 553 -27.70 -1.63 32.39
C TYR A 553 -29.02 -2.22 31.88
N LYS A 554 -29.06 -2.73 30.64
CA LYS A 554 -30.25 -3.31 29.97
C LYS A 554 -31.46 -2.37 29.90
N GLU A 555 -31.21 -1.07 30.03
CA GLU A 555 -32.20 0.00 29.98
C GLU A 555 -32.03 0.80 28.67
N ARG A 556 -33.13 1.01 27.92
CA ARG A 556 -33.14 1.78 26.68
C ARG A 556 -33.35 3.27 26.97
N LEU A 557 -32.53 4.12 26.36
CA LEU A 557 -32.47 5.59 26.54
C LEU A 557 -32.88 6.38 25.30
#